data_AF-A0A1C3RLV1-F1
#
_entry.id   AF-A0A1C3RLV1-F1
#
_cell.length_a   1.000
_cell.length_b   1.000
_cell.length_c   1.000
_cell.angle_alpha   90.00
_cell.angle_beta   90.00
_cell.angle_gamma   90.00
#
_symmetry.space_group_name_H-M   'P 1'
#
loop_
_entity.id
_entity.type
_entity.pdbx_description
1 polymer ?
#
loop_
_entity_poly.entity_id
_entity_poly.type
_entity_poly.pdbx_seq_one_letter_code
_entity_poly.pdbx_strand_id
1 'polypeptide(L)'
;MSALSKLNKKRALSGLSLLCATVALNACVTQPPSFGGGIDFREARYNEISAMREYRECRDHALELDGEAQAKHDPAKYLASARMIEKCEAKLGPDVADIALDERMRAYALTVQNHLKGGDLESARENLDKFSANFQGRDLYFADGSSFVQTMEVLLGKRGAGAIGRYSDANVNNELKAELRRVRYWERN
;
A
#
# COMPACT_ATOMS: atom_id res chain seq x y z
N MET A 1 37.03 -80.84 31.24
CA MET A 1 35.57 -80.66 31.18
C MET A 1 35.33 -79.16 31.09
N SER A 2 35.21 -78.62 29.87
CA SER A 2 33.95 -78.20 29.22
C SER A 2 33.43 -76.87 29.81
N ALA A 3 33.06 -75.80 29.11
CA ALA A 3 33.02 -75.46 27.69
C ALA A 3 32.78 -73.92 27.58
N LEU A 4 33.02 -73.38 26.39
CA LEU A 4 32.71 -72.02 25.91
C LEU A 4 31.32 -71.48 26.28
N SER A 5 31.19 -70.16 26.45
CA SER A 5 30.26 -69.39 25.61
C SER A 5 30.62 -67.90 25.54
N LYS A 6 30.60 -67.39 24.31
CA LYS A 6 30.92 -66.02 23.90
C LYS A 6 29.71 -65.12 24.17
N LEU A 7 29.87 -64.00 24.87
CA LEU A 7 28.87 -62.93 24.89
C LEU A 7 29.23 -61.79 23.94
N ASN A 8 28.17 -61.30 23.30
CA ASN A 8 28.12 -60.67 21.99
C ASN A 8 28.33 -59.14 22.08
N LYS A 9 29.39 -58.64 21.47
CA LYS A 9 29.93 -57.27 21.60
C LYS A 9 29.24 -56.23 20.70
N LYS A 10 27.92 -56.32 20.48
CA LYS A 10 27.21 -55.54 19.44
C LYS A 10 25.94 -54.80 19.88
N ARG A 11 25.83 -54.31 21.12
CA ARG A 11 24.66 -53.50 21.55
C ARG A 11 24.93 -52.38 22.56
N ALA A 12 26.17 -51.87 22.64
CA ALA A 12 26.53 -50.83 23.63
C ALA A 12 27.11 -49.54 23.01
N LEU A 13 26.73 -49.20 21.78
CA LEU A 13 27.29 -48.03 21.07
C LEU A 13 26.24 -47.15 20.37
N SER A 14 24.97 -47.31 20.72
CA SER A 14 23.84 -46.59 20.12
C SER A 14 22.99 -45.85 21.17
N GLY A 15 23.64 -45.32 22.21
CA GLY A 15 22.93 -44.61 23.30
C GLY A 15 23.65 -43.36 23.83
N LEU A 16 24.77 -42.94 23.24
CA LEU A 16 25.61 -41.87 23.81
C LEU A 16 26.04 -40.81 22.79
N SER A 17 25.24 -40.57 21.76
CA SER A 17 25.49 -39.52 20.75
C SER A 17 24.33 -38.54 20.58
N LEU A 18 23.25 -38.66 21.37
CA LEU A 18 22.05 -37.82 21.23
C LEU A 18 21.83 -36.80 22.36
N LEU A 19 22.80 -36.62 23.26
CA LEU A 19 22.65 -35.71 24.43
C LEU A 19 23.62 -34.52 24.47
N CYS A 20 24.56 -34.41 23.54
CA CYS A 20 25.49 -33.27 23.48
C CYS A 20 25.21 -32.26 22.36
N ALA A 21 24.20 -32.49 21.51
CA ALA A 21 23.89 -31.60 20.38
C ALA A 21 22.81 -30.53 20.67
N THR A 22 22.23 -30.50 21.88
CA THR A 22 21.12 -29.60 22.23
C THR A 22 21.52 -28.40 23.10
N VAL A 23 22.79 -28.27 23.50
CA VAL A 23 23.27 -27.15 24.33
C VAL A 23 23.93 -26.03 23.51
N ALA A 24 24.20 -26.24 22.22
CA ALA A 24 24.92 -25.27 21.38
C ALA A 24 24.03 -24.28 20.60
N LEU A 25 22.69 -24.30 20.75
CA LEU A 25 21.79 -23.45 19.96
C LEU A 25 21.10 -22.31 20.73
N ASN A 26 21.41 -22.09 22.02
CA ASN A 26 20.79 -21.02 22.82
C ASN A 26 21.65 -19.75 23.01
N ALA A 27 22.69 -19.54 22.19
CA ALA A 27 23.50 -18.33 22.24
C ALA A 27 23.36 -17.45 20.99
N CYS A 28 22.11 -17.18 20.60
CA CYS A 28 21.77 -15.95 19.88
C CYS A 28 20.90 -15.08 20.80
N VAL A 29 21.45 -14.65 21.94
CA VAL A 29 20.97 -13.41 22.55
C VAL A 29 21.58 -12.30 21.71
N THR A 30 20.78 -11.74 20.80
CA THR A 30 21.04 -10.41 20.26
C THR A 30 21.10 -9.46 21.44
N GLN A 31 22.31 -9.13 21.91
CA GLN A 31 22.49 -8.00 22.80
C GLN A 31 21.96 -6.78 22.03
N PRO A 32 20.96 -6.05 22.57
CA PRO A 32 20.58 -4.80 21.96
C PRO A 32 21.83 -3.90 21.95
N PRO A 33 22.08 -3.14 20.86
CA PRO A 33 23.14 -2.16 20.85
C PRO A 33 23.05 -1.32 22.12
N SER A 34 24.19 -1.03 22.75
CA SER A 34 24.24 -0.09 23.87
C SER A 34 23.84 1.29 23.34
N PHE A 35 22.55 1.60 23.41
CA PHE A 35 22.01 2.90 23.05
C PHE A 35 22.14 3.82 24.25
N GLY A 36 23.16 4.68 24.25
CA GLY A 36 22.96 6.01 24.80
C GLY A 36 21.84 6.67 23.99
N GLY A 37 20.61 6.68 24.51
CA GLY A 37 19.44 7.26 23.81
C GLY A 37 18.08 6.59 24.02
N GLY A 38 17.83 5.87 25.12
CA GLY A 38 16.54 5.20 25.36
C GLY A 38 15.31 6.13 25.49
N ILE A 39 15.51 7.43 25.65
CA ILE A 39 14.44 8.44 25.71
C ILE A 39 14.03 8.87 24.29
N ASP A 40 15.00 9.22 23.44
CA ASP A 40 14.78 9.68 22.06
C ASP A 40 14.05 8.63 21.21
N PHE A 41 14.42 7.36 21.33
CA PHE A 41 13.72 6.27 20.61
C PHE A 41 12.27 6.11 21.08
N ARG A 42 11.97 6.31 22.37
CA ARG A 42 10.60 6.19 22.88
C ARG A 42 9.75 7.39 22.46
N GLU A 43 10.33 8.57 22.47
CA GLU A 43 9.66 9.80 22.04
C GLU A 43 9.34 9.78 20.54
N ALA A 44 10.32 9.45 19.69
CA ALA A 44 10.09 9.31 18.25
C ALA A 44 8.99 8.28 17.94
N ARG A 45 9.01 7.13 18.63
CA ARG A 45 8.00 6.09 18.46
C ARG A 45 6.62 6.50 18.95
N TYR A 46 6.54 7.26 20.03
CA TYR A 46 5.28 7.81 20.53
C TYR A 46 4.70 8.83 19.56
N ASN A 47 5.52 9.77 19.08
CA ASN A 47 5.13 10.78 18.11
C ASN A 47 4.60 10.12 16.83
N GLU A 48 5.28 9.09 16.34
CA GLU A 48 4.84 8.30 15.19
C GLU A 48 3.47 7.64 15.40
N ILE A 49 3.27 6.96 16.53
CA ILE A 49 2.01 6.28 16.85
C ILE A 49 0.86 7.29 16.99
N SER A 50 1.12 8.43 17.63
CA SER A 50 0.13 9.49 17.82
C SER A 50 -0.28 10.13 16.49
N ALA A 51 0.68 10.47 15.63
CA ALA A 51 0.43 11.02 14.30
C ALA A 51 -0.38 10.05 13.42
N MET A 52 -0.08 8.74 13.47
CA MET A 52 -0.83 7.75 12.72
C MET A 52 -2.25 7.52 13.26
N ARG A 53 -2.47 7.68 14.57
CA ARG A 53 -3.83 7.64 15.14
C ARG A 53 -4.65 8.83 14.64
N GLU A 54 -4.11 10.04 14.76
CA GLU A 54 -4.78 11.26 14.30
C GLU A 54 -5.07 11.22 12.79
N TYR A 55 -4.12 10.70 12.00
CA TYR A 55 -4.33 10.50 10.57
C TYR A 55 -5.47 9.53 10.28
N ARG A 56 -5.53 8.39 10.97
CA ARG A 56 -6.59 7.38 10.78
C ARG A 56 -7.96 7.93 11.15
N GLU A 57 -8.07 8.60 12.29
CA GLU A 57 -9.32 9.24 12.71
C GLU A 57 -9.79 10.29 11.70
N CYS A 58 -8.86 11.12 11.20
CA CYS A 58 -9.14 12.11 10.17
C CYS A 58 -9.60 11.46 8.85
N ARG A 59 -8.89 10.41 8.41
CA ARG A 59 -9.21 9.66 7.20
C ARG A 59 -10.58 8.99 7.31
N ASP A 60 -10.91 8.40 8.46
CA ASP A 60 -12.15 7.65 8.64
C ASP A 60 -13.39 8.55 8.49
N HIS A 61 -13.34 9.79 8.99
CA HIS A 61 -14.37 10.79 8.70
C HIS A 61 -14.49 11.12 7.20
N ALA A 62 -13.37 11.17 6.48
CA ALA A 62 -13.40 11.40 5.04
C ALA A 62 -13.97 10.22 4.27
N LEU A 63 -13.74 8.99 4.73
CA LEU A 63 -14.33 7.77 4.17
C LEU A 63 -15.83 7.68 4.44
N GLU A 64 -16.30 8.18 5.59
CA GLU A 64 -17.73 8.31 5.86
C GLU A 64 -18.40 9.25 4.85
N LEU A 65 -17.80 10.43 4.61
CA LEU A 65 -18.29 11.37 3.58
C LEU A 65 -18.31 10.74 2.17
N ASP A 66 -17.29 9.95 1.82
CA ASP A 66 -17.26 9.21 0.55
C ASP A 66 -18.38 8.16 0.48
N GLY A 67 -18.59 7.39 1.54
CA GLY A 67 -19.68 6.41 1.61
C GLY A 67 -21.06 7.06 1.46
N GLU A 68 -21.28 8.21 2.09
CA GLU A 68 -22.49 8.99 1.91
C GLU A 68 -22.63 9.53 0.48
N ALA A 69 -21.52 9.98 -0.14
CA ALA A 69 -21.49 10.45 -1.51
C ALA A 69 -21.87 9.33 -2.50
N GLN A 70 -21.37 8.12 -2.27
CA GLN A 70 -21.72 6.94 -3.07
C GLN A 70 -23.19 6.57 -2.93
N ALA A 71 -23.72 6.55 -1.70
CA ALA A 71 -25.11 6.17 -1.44
C ALA A 71 -26.13 7.17 -2.02
N LYS A 72 -25.78 8.47 -2.05
CA LYS A 72 -26.69 9.55 -2.49
C LYS A 72 -26.34 10.12 -3.86
N HIS A 73 -25.27 9.65 -4.50
CA HIS A 73 -24.69 10.23 -5.71
C HIS A 73 -24.46 11.74 -5.60
N ASP A 74 -23.92 12.19 -4.46
CA ASP A 74 -23.75 13.62 -4.12
C ASP A 74 -22.35 14.12 -4.52
N PRO A 75 -22.22 14.97 -5.57
CA PRO A 75 -20.93 15.49 -6.01
C PRO A 75 -20.23 16.33 -4.95
N ALA A 76 -20.97 17.09 -4.15
CA ALA A 76 -20.40 17.97 -3.13
C ALA A 76 -19.72 17.17 -2.02
N LYS A 77 -20.28 16.01 -1.67
CA LYS A 77 -19.68 15.11 -0.67
C LYS A 77 -18.43 14.41 -1.16
N TYR A 78 -18.36 14.05 -2.45
CA TYR A 78 -17.10 13.57 -3.03
C TYR A 78 -16.00 14.63 -2.88
N LEU A 79 -16.28 15.88 -3.27
CA LEU A 79 -15.30 16.98 -3.11
C LEU A 79 -14.93 17.23 -1.65
N ALA A 80 -15.89 17.15 -0.73
CA ALA A 80 -15.65 17.32 0.70
C ALA A 80 -14.73 16.21 1.25
N SER A 81 -14.99 14.96 0.88
CA SER A 81 -14.15 13.80 1.22
C SER A 81 -12.72 13.98 0.70
N ALA A 82 -12.55 14.31 -0.59
CA ALA A 82 -11.24 14.50 -1.19
C ALA A 82 -10.41 15.57 -0.46
N ARG A 83 -10.99 16.75 -0.22
CA ARG A 83 -10.35 17.85 0.51
C ARG A 83 -10.05 17.50 1.96
N MET A 84 -10.84 16.62 2.58
CA MET A 84 -10.58 16.17 3.94
C MET A 84 -9.36 15.26 4.00
N ILE A 85 -9.25 14.27 3.09
CA ILE A 85 -8.08 13.39 3.00
C ILE A 85 -6.80 14.21 2.72
N GLU A 86 -6.86 15.18 1.80
CA GLU A 86 -5.73 16.08 1.54
C GLU A 86 -5.27 16.81 2.81
N LYS A 87 -6.21 17.27 3.64
CA LYS A 87 -5.88 17.90 4.93
C LYS A 87 -5.32 16.89 5.93
N CYS A 88 -5.77 15.64 5.94
CA CYS A 88 -5.21 14.59 6.78
C CYS A 88 -3.75 14.32 6.41
N GLU A 89 -3.47 14.22 5.10
CA GLU A 89 -2.13 14.01 4.56
C GLU A 89 -1.21 15.21 4.82
N ALA A 90 -1.71 16.44 4.69
CA ALA A 90 -0.93 17.65 4.95
C ALA A 90 -0.52 17.81 6.44
N LYS A 91 -1.21 17.14 7.36
CA LYS A 91 -0.85 17.12 8.79
C LYS A 91 0.28 16.14 9.10
N LEU A 92 0.54 15.19 8.22
CA LEU A 92 1.65 14.25 8.38
C LEU A 92 2.98 14.99 8.14
N GLY A 93 3.88 14.94 9.11
CA GLY A 93 5.23 15.46 8.98
C GLY A 93 6.11 14.57 8.08
N PRO A 94 7.31 15.05 7.68
CA PRO A 94 8.26 14.28 6.87
C PRO A 94 8.70 12.99 7.57
N ASP A 95 8.77 12.99 8.89
CA ASP A 95 9.24 11.85 9.71
C ASP A 95 8.31 10.63 9.65
N VAL A 96 7.07 10.83 9.19
CA VAL A 96 6.06 9.76 9.10
C VAL A 96 5.69 9.38 7.67
N ALA A 97 6.39 9.94 6.68
CA ALA A 97 6.07 9.80 5.26
C ALA A 97 6.20 8.36 4.72
N ASP A 98 7.01 7.50 5.35
CA ASP A 98 7.22 6.12 4.90
C ASP A 98 6.34 5.09 5.66
N ILE A 99 5.52 5.53 6.61
CA ILE A 99 4.70 4.63 7.43
C ILE A 99 3.33 4.45 6.82
N ALA A 100 2.80 3.24 6.95
CA ALA A 100 1.48 2.85 6.46
C ALA A 100 1.26 3.25 4.99
N LEU A 101 2.31 3.04 4.19
CA LEU A 101 2.36 3.47 2.80
C LEU A 101 1.12 3.04 2.01
N ASP A 102 0.77 1.75 2.04
CA ASP A 102 -0.37 1.23 1.27
C ASP A 102 -1.70 1.85 1.71
N GLU A 103 -1.86 2.07 3.01
CA GLU A 103 -3.04 2.70 3.62
C GLU A 103 -3.20 4.14 3.13
N ARG A 104 -2.09 4.89 3.11
CA ARG A 104 -2.03 6.27 2.63
C ARG A 104 -2.18 6.38 1.13
N MET A 105 -1.52 5.52 0.36
CA MET A 105 -1.69 5.46 -1.08
C MET A 105 -3.16 5.24 -1.45
N ARG A 106 -3.86 4.30 -0.79
CA ARG A 106 -5.28 4.05 -1.05
C ARG A 106 -6.17 5.25 -0.73
N ALA A 107 -5.93 5.90 0.41
CA ALA A 107 -6.65 7.11 0.78
C ALA A 107 -6.39 8.26 -0.21
N TYR A 108 -5.13 8.47 -0.58
CA TYR A 108 -4.76 9.52 -1.53
C TYR A 108 -5.32 9.25 -2.93
N ALA A 109 -5.30 8.00 -3.39
CA ALA A 109 -5.92 7.61 -4.66
C ALA A 109 -7.44 7.87 -4.68
N LEU A 110 -8.10 7.80 -3.52
CA LEU A 110 -9.50 8.16 -3.40
C LEU A 110 -9.73 9.66 -3.63
N THR A 111 -8.80 10.55 -3.29
CA THR A 111 -8.94 12.00 -3.56
C THR A 111 -9.03 12.27 -5.05
N VAL A 112 -8.19 11.61 -5.85
CA VAL A 112 -8.19 11.71 -7.31
C VAL A 112 -9.54 11.27 -7.88
N GLN A 113 -10.05 10.12 -7.42
CA GLN A 113 -11.35 9.61 -7.85
C GLN A 113 -12.49 10.53 -7.43
N ASN A 114 -12.44 11.08 -6.23
CA ASN A 114 -13.50 11.90 -5.68
C ASN A 114 -13.54 13.30 -6.28
N HIS A 115 -12.39 13.89 -6.63
CA HIS A 115 -12.36 15.09 -7.45
C HIS A 115 -12.95 14.84 -8.84
N LEU A 116 -12.58 13.73 -9.49
CA LEU A 116 -13.18 13.34 -10.78
C LEU A 116 -14.71 13.17 -10.66
N LYS A 117 -15.19 12.38 -9.69
CA LYS A 117 -16.62 12.13 -9.45
C LYS A 117 -17.38 13.40 -9.04
N GLY A 118 -16.71 14.31 -8.34
CA GLY A 118 -17.23 15.61 -7.95
C GLY A 118 -17.22 16.67 -9.05
N GLY A 119 -16.61 16.37 -10.21
CA GLY A 119 -16.53 17.27 -11.36
C GLY A 119 -15.36 18.27 -11.35
N ASP A 120 -14.44 18.17 -10.39
CA ASP A 120 -13.25 19.01 -10.31
C ASP A 120 -12.05 18.33 -11.02
N LEU A 121 -12.03 18.46 -12.34
CA LEU A 121 -11.00 17.81 -13.18
C LEU A 121 -9.59 18.39 -12.97
N GLU A 122 -9.49 19.68 -12.63
CA GLU A 122 -8.20 20.33 -12.36
C GLU A 122 -7.58 19.74 -11.09
N SER A 123 -8.33 19.72 -9.98
CA SER A 123 -7.87 19.12 -8.73
C SER A 123 -7.58 17.63 -8.88
N ALA A 124 -8.35 16.90 -9.70
CA ALA A 124 -8.09 15.48 -9.96
C ALA A 124 -6.73 15.27 -10.68
N ARG A 125 -6.41 16.10 -11.68
CA ARG A 125 -5.13 16.05 -12.40
C ARG A 125 -3.96 16.40 -11.50
N GLU A 126 -4.10 17.45 -10.69
CA GLU A 126 -3.07 17.86 -9.74
C GLU A 126 -2.81 16.78 -8.69
N ASN A 127 -3.87 16.18 -8.14
CA ASN A 127 -3.71 15.12 -7.15
C ASN A 127 -3.13 13.85 -7.75
N LEU A 128 -3.38 13.54 -9.04
CA LEU A 128 -2.69 12.42 -9.69
C LEU A 128 -1.18 12.65 -9.82
N ASP A 129 -0.76 13.89 -10.10
CA ASP A 129 0.66 14.25 -10.15
C ASP A 129 1.30 14.19 -8.76
N LYS A 130 0.60 14.71 -7.73
CA LYS A 130 1.04 14.61 -6.33
C LYS A 130 1.12 13.17 -5.86
N PHE A 131 0.18 12.31 -6.24
CA PHE A 131 0.22 10.87 -5.95
C PHE A 131 1.50 10.25 -6.52
N SER A 132 1.77 10.48 -7.81
CA SER A 132 2.96 9.96 -8.48
C SER A 132 4.26 10.47 -7.82
N ALA A 133 4.31 11.74 -7.44
CA ALA A 133 5.47 12.35 -6.78
C ALA A 133 5.68 11.82 -5.34
N ASN A 134 4.64 11.87 -4.51
CA ASN A 134 4.70 11.51 -3.09
C ASN A 134 4.96 10.02 -2.87
N PHE A 135 4.52 9.17 -3.80
CA PHE A 135 4.67 7.73 -3.70
C PHE A 135 5.71 7.15 -4.66
N GLN A 136 6.65 7.97 -5.15
CA GLN A 136 7.81 7.53 -5.95
C GLN A 136 7.41 6.72 -7.19
N GLY A 137 6.32 7.09 -7.85
CA GLY A 137 5.79 6.41 -9.03
C GLY A 137 5.22 5.01 -8.76
N ARG A 138 5.03 4.61 -7.49
CA ARG A 138 4.29 3.40 -7.15
C ARG A 138 2.84 3.51 -7.61
N ASP A 139 2.25 2.36 -7.92
CA ASP A 139 0.91 2.26 -8.46
C ASP A 139 0.03 1.40 -7.56
N LEU A 140 -1.28 1.60 -7.66
CA LEU A 140 -2.28 0.71 -7.10
C LEU A 140 -2.92 -0.08 -8.23
N TYR A 141 -3.43 -1.25 -7.91
CA TYR A 141 -4.15 -2.08 -8.86
C TYR A 141 -5.59 -2.28 -8.40
N PHE A 142 -6.52 -2.14 -9.33
CA PHE A 142 -7.91 -2.54 -9.11
C PHE A 142 -8.01 -4.07 -9.04
N ALA A 143 -9.16 -4.57 -8.58
CA ALA A 143 -9.40 -6.00 -8.42
C ALA A 143 -9.26 -6.80 -9.73
N ASP A 144 -9.47 -6.15 -10.89
CA ASP A 144 -9.30 -6.72 -12.22
C ASP A 144 -7.87 -6.66 -12.75
N GLY A 145 -6.91 -6.17 -11.95
CA GLY A 145 -5.50 -6.04 -12.30
C GLY A 145 -5.18 -4.80 -13.15
N SER A 146 -6.17 -3.94 -13.43
CA SER A 146 -5.91 -2.66 -14.10
C SER A 146 -5.17 -1.69 -13.19
N SER A 147 -4.29 -0.89 -13.77
CA SER A 147 -3.47 0.10 -13.08
C SER A 147 -4.30 1.32 -12.73
N PHE A 148 -4.21 1.77 -11.48
CA PHE A 148 -4.86 2.99 -11.01
C PHE A 148 -4.31 4.22 -11.73
N VAL A 149 -2.99 4.40 -11.72
CA VAL A 149 -2.35 5.57 -12.35
C VAL A 149 -2.69 5.61 -13.83
N GLN A 150 -2.53 4.49 -14.55
CA GLN A 150 -2.80 4.48 -15.98
C GLN A 150 -4.29 4.70 -16.28
N THR A 151 -5.20 4.14 -15.48
CA THR A 151 -6.64 4.39 -15.63
C THR A 151 -6.97 5.87 -15.45
N MET A 152 -6.45 6.50 -14.40
CA MET A 152 -6.71 7.92 -14.13
C MET A 152 -6.07 8.83 -15.18
N GLU A 153 -4.87 8.51 -15.69
CA GLU A 153 -4.26 9.26 -16.79
C GLU A 153 -5.12 9.23 -18.07
N VAL A 154 -5.77 8.09 -18.35
CA VAL A 154 -6.73 7.98 -19.46
C VAL A 154 -7.96 8.84 -19.20
N LEU A 155 -8.61 8.65 -18.05
CA LEU A 155 -9.87 9.34 -17.73
C LEU A 155 -9.71 10.86 -17.63
N LEU A 156 -8.56 11.35 -17.15
CA LEU A 156 -8.27 12.77 -16.98
C LEU A 156 -7.67 13.43 -18.24
N GLY A 157 -7.50 12.67 -19.32
CA GLY A 157 -6.94 13.16 -20.58
C GLY A 157 -5.47 13.58 -20.48
N LYS A 158 -4.71 13.03 -19.53
CA LYS A 158 -3.28 13.34 -19.35
C LYS A 158 -2.39 12.65 -20.39
N ARG A 159 -2.90 11.65 -21.10
CA ARG A 159 -2.27 11.16 -22.33
C ARG A 159 -2.78 12.00 -23.50
N GLY A 160 -1.86 12.58 -24.29
CA GLY A 160 -2.20 13.58 -25.31
C GLY A 160 -3.28 13.14 -26.31
N ALA A 161 -4.06 14.09 -26.85
CA ALA A 161 -5.19 13.83 -27.74
C ALA A 161 -4.85 13.06 -29.04
N GLY A 162 -3.60 13.11 -29.51
CA GLY A 162 -3.12 12.27 -30.63
C GLY A 162 -2.75 10.83 -30.26
N ALA A 163 -2.76 10.51 -28.96
CA ALA A 163 -2.33 9.26 -28.38
C ALA A 163 -3.49 8.30 -28.12
N ILE A 164 -4.65 8.45 -28.76
CA ILE A 164 -5.73 7.48 -28.55
C ILE A 164 -5.24 6.07 -28.92
N GLY A 165 -4.42 5.96 -29.97
CA GLY A 165 -3.70 4.74 -30.34
C GLY A 165 -2.71 4.20 -29.29
N ARG A 166 -2.30 5.00 -28.30
CA ARG A 166 -1.48 4.57 -27.15
C ARG A 166 -2.33 4.15 -25.95
N TYR A 167 -3.64 4.40 -25.95
CA TYR A 167 -4.52 3.86 -24.91
C TYR A 167 -4.72 2.34 -25.03
N SER A 168 -4.46 1.74 -26.21
CA SER A 168 -4.44 0.29 -26.35
C SER A 168 -3.39 -0.36 -25.46
N ASP A 169 -2.28 0.34 -25.25
CA ASP A 169 -1.12 -0.14 -24.50
C ASP A 169 -1.23 0.16 -23.00
N ALA A 170 -2.24 0.98 -22.62
CA ALA A 170 -2.52 1.24 -21.22
C ALA A 170 -3.11 -0.02 -20.54
N ASN A 171 -2.61 -0.33 -19.36
CA ASN A 171 -3.17 -1.32 -18.43
C ASN A 171 -4.43 -0.76 -17.78
N VAL A 172 -5.49 -0.63 -18.57
CA VAL A 172 -6.84 -0.27 -18.12
C VAL A 172 -7.80 -1.41 -18.41
N ASN A 173 -8.94 -1.42 -17.72
CA ASN A 173 -9.91 -2.50 -17.85
C ASN A 173 -10.53 -2.59 -19.26
N ASN A 174 -11.12 -3.76 -19.56
CA ASN A 174 -11.65 -4.04 -20.89
C ASN A 174 -12.84 -3.14 -21.27
N GLU A 175 -13.63 -2.71 -20.29
CA GLU A 175 -14.78 -1.83 -20.48
C GLU A 175 -14.32 -0.44 -20.93
N LEU A 176 -13.36 0.17 -20.23
CA LEU A 176 -12.77 1.44 -20.61
C LEU A 176 -12.08 1.35 -21.98
N LYS A 177 -11.38 0.25 -22.28
CA LYS A 177 -10.83 0.02 -23.63
C LYS A 177 -11.92 -0.03 -24.70
N ALA A 178 -13.07 -0.64 -24.41
CA ALA A 178 -14.20 -0.69 -25.34
C ALA A 178 -14.79 0.71 -25.56
N GLU A 179 -14.97 1.49 -24.51
CA GLU A 179 -15.46 2.87 -24.60
C GLU A 179 -14.51 3.78 -25.39
N LEU A 180 -13.20 3.68 -25.16
CA LEU A 180 -12.20 4.44 -25.93
C LEU A 180 -12.23 4.09 -27.43
N ARG A 181 -12.47 2.81 -27.78
CA ARG A 181 -12.65 2.40 -29.18
C ARG A 181 -13.94 2.96 -29.77
N ARG A 182 -15.03 2.94 -29.00
CA ARG A 182 -16.34 3.48 -29.40
C ARG A 182 -16.25 4.98 -29.67
N VAL A 183 -15.68 5.76 -28.75
CA VAL A 183 -15.49 7.21 -28.91
C VAL A 183 -14.66 7.51 -30.17
N ARG A 184 -13.53 6.81 -30.37
CA ARG A 184 -12.70 7.00 -31.56
C ARG A 184 -13.45 6.71 -32.87
N TYR A 185 -14.29 5.67 -32.88
CA TYR A 185 -15.07 5.33 -34.06
C TYR A 185 -15.96 6.51 -34.48
N TRP A 186 -16.63 7.15 -33.52
CA TRP A 186 -17.51 8.31 -33.74
C TRP A 186 -16.76 9.62 -34.00
N GLU A 187 -15.51 9.77 -33.59
CA GLU A 187 -14.69 10.94 -33.95
C GLU A 187 -14.20 10.90 -35.41
N ARG A 188 -14.17 9.71 -36.03
CA ARG A 188 -13.57 9.49 -37.36
C ARG A 188 -14.58 9.22 -38.47
N ASN A 189 -15.82 8.88 -38.14
CA ASN A 189 -16.91 8.62 -39.07
C ASN A 189 -18.09 9.53 -38.73
#